data_AF-A0A6P1HHS6-F1
#
_entry.id   AF-A0A6P1HHS6-F1
#
_cell.length_a   1.000
_cell.length_b   1.000
_cell.length_c   1.000
_cell.angle_alpha   90.00
_cell.angle_beta   90.00
_cell.angle_gamma   90.00
#
_symmetry.space_group_name_H-M   'P 1'
#
loop_
_entity.id
_entity.type
_entity.pdbx_description
1 polymer ?
#
loop_
_entity_poly.entity_id
_entity_poly.type
_entity_poly.pdbx_seq_one_letter_code
_entity_poly.pdbx_strand_id
1 'polypeptide(L)'
;MIKALKFLTVIVLVTIGLYLYPIGKLVLTDAQVTQSLLVDEYYVKISSDEFDFNVVRDYLKKEGWKEIKHQRMGGLYVFERDGKIKRIINTQVKTIFIDGKLNL
;
A
#
# COMPACT_ATOMS: atom_id res chain seq x y z
N MET A 1 15.07 26.22 -24.08
CA MET A 1 15.42 24.78 -24.20
C MET A 1 16.04 24.21 -22.92
N ILE A 2 17.20 24.71 -22.45
CA ILE A 2 17.87 24.19 -21.22
C ILE A 2 17.02 24.30 -19.95
N LYS A 3 16.27 25.40 -19.77
CA LYS A 3 15.37 25.57 -18.61
C LYS A 3 14.22 24.54 -18.59
N ALA A 4 13.66 24.23 -19.76
CA ALA A 4 12.59 23.23 -19.88
C ALA A 4 13.11 21.82 -19.62
N LEU A 5 14.31 21.49 -20.10
CA LEU A 5 14.96 20.21 -19.83
C LEU A 5 15.23 20.01 -18.33
N LYS A 6 15.80 21.03 -17.65
CA LYS A 6 16.02 20.99 -16.19
C LYS A 6 14.72 20.79 -15.41
N PHE A 7 13.66 21.48 -15.82
CA PHE A 7 12.34 21.34 -15.19
C PHE A 7 11.78 19.92 -15.36
N LEU A 8 11.89 19.34 -16.56
CA LEU A 8 11.49 17.96 -16.81
C LEU A 8 12.27 16.97 -15.93
N THR A 9 13.59 17.15 -15.81
CA THR A 9 14.43 16.31 -14.95
C THR A 9 13.97 16.34 -13.50
N VAL A 10 13.63 17.52 -12.97
CA VAL A 10 13.11 17.64 -11.59
C VAL A 10 11.79 16.89 -11.43
N ILE A 11 10.85 17.01 -12.39
CA ILE A 11 9.58 16.27 -12.34
C ILE A 11 9.81 14.76 -12.32
N VAL A 12 10.72 14.27 -13.16
CA VAL A 12 11.05 12.84 -13.22
C VAL A 12 11.61 12.37 -11.88
N LEU A 13 12.56 13.11 -11.30
CA LEU A 13 13.15 12.76 -10.00
C LEU A 13 12.12 12.78 -8.87
N VAL A 14 11.22 13.78 -8.85
CA VAL A 14 10.13 13.84 -7.86
C VAL A 14 9.19 12.66 -8.01
N THR A 15 8.81 12.31 -9.25
CA THR A 15 7.93 11.17 -9.52
C THR A 15 8.55 9.85 -9.06
N ILE A 16 9.84 9.64 -9.34
CA ILE A 16 10.60 8.48 -8.86
C ILE A 16 10.62 8.45 -7.33
N GLY A 17 10.88 9.60 -6.69
CA GLY A 17 10.86 9.71 -5.24
C GLY A 17 9.51 9.34 -4.61
N LEU A 18 8.40 9.80 -5.20
CA LEU A 18 7.05 9.45 -4.76
C LEU A 18 6.75 7.96 -4.91
N TYR A 19 7.25 7.33 -5.98
CA TYR A 19 7.09 5.90 -6.21
C TYR A 19 7.92 5.05 -5.23
N LEU A 20 9.16 5.46 -4.95
CA LEU A 20 10.07 4.72 -4.06
C LEU A 20 9.79 4.97 -2.57
N TYR A 21 9.19 6.10 -2.20
CA TYR A 21 8.95 6.46 -0.81
C TYR A 21 8.21 5.37 0.00
N PRO A 22 7.08 4.80 -0.48
CA PRO A 22 6.40 3.70 0.22
C PRO A 22 7.32 2.48 0.41
N ILE A 23 8.07 2.09 -0.63
CA ILE A 23 9.00 0.95 -0.56
C ILE A 23 10.09 1.24 0.49
N GLY A 24 10.67 2.44 0.47
CA GLY A 24 11.66 2.88 1.46
C GLY A 24 11.10 2.82 2.89
N LYS A 25 9.85 3.23 3.10
CA LYS A 25 9.18 3.12 4.40
C LYS A 25 9.10 1.67 4.89
N LEU A 26 8.77 0.72 4.01
CA LEU A 26 8.72 -0.71 4.38
C LEU A 26 10.10 -1.25 4.80
N VAL A 27 11.17 -0.82 4.13
CA VAL A 27 12.55 -1.28 4.39
C VAL A 27 13.15 -0.63 5.63
N LEU A 28 12.93 0.68 5.82
CA LEU A 28 13.63 1.48 6.83
C LEU A 28 12.88 1.59 8.16
N THR A 29 11.66 1.05 8.25
CA THR A 29 10.83 1.11 9.47
C THR A 29 10.21 -0.23 9.78
N ASP A 30 9.64 -0.38 10.97
CA ASP A 30 8.89 -1.58 11.36
C ASP A 30 7.49 -1.67 10.70
N ALA A 31 7.13 -0.73 9.82
CA ALA A 31 5.84 -0.74 9.14
C ALA A 31 5.69 -1.98 8.24
N GLN A 32 4.68 -2.81 8.52
CA GLN A 32 4.31 -3.95 7.67
C GLN A 32 3.50 -3.54 6.43
N VAL A 33 2.80 -2.41 6.51
CA VAL A 33 1.90 -1.91 5.46
C VAL A 33 2.20 -0.45 5.18
N THR A 34 2.19 -0.08 3.91
CA THR A 34 2.16 1.31 3.46
C THR A 34 1.18 1.43 2.30
N GLN A 35 0.62 2.61 2.10
CA GLN A 35 -0.18 2.90 0.92
C GLN A 35 0.70 3.53 -0.17
N SER A 36 0.42 3.22 -1.43
CA SER A 36 0.99 3.96 -2.55
C SER A 36 0.51 5.42 -2.53
N LEU A 37 1.40 6.33 -2.92
CA LEU A 37 1.08 7.76 -3.05
C LEU A 37 0.45 8.10 -4.40
N LEU A 38 0.49 7.18 -5.36
CA LEU A 38 0.11 7.44 -6.76
C LEU A 38 -1.09 6.62 -7.21
N VAL A 39 -1.31 5.45 -6.60
CA VAL A 39 -2.40 4.52 -6.95
C VAL A 39 -3.08 4.01 -5.68
N ASP A 40 -4.32 3.54 -5.81
CA ASP A 40 -5.06 2.97 -4.69
C ASP A 40 -4.61 1.52 -4.45
N GLU A 41 -3.39 1.37 -3.94
CA GLU A 41 -2.76 0.10 -3.62
C GLU A 41 -2.08 0.14 -2.25
N TYR A 42 -2.03 -1.02 -1.60
CA TYR A 42 -1.27 -1.26 -0.37
C TYR A 42 -0.05 -2.10 -0.70
N TYR A 43 1.11 -1.62 -0.27
CA TYR A 43 2.36 -2.38 -0.33
C TYR A 43 2.61 -2.99 1.03
N VAL A 44 2.91 -4.29 1.04
CA VAL A 44 3.11 -5.04 2.27
C VAL A 44 4.46 -5.75 2.29
N LYS A 45 5.00 -5.87 3.50
CA LYS A 45 6.03 -6.86 3.84
C LYS A 45 5.41 -7.90 4.77
N ILE A 46 5.64 -9.16 4.47
CA ILE A 46 5.07 -10.29 5.20
C ILE A 46 6.14 -11.30 5.59
N SER A 47 5.83 -12.13 6.58
CA SER A 47 6.53 -13.41 6.80
C SER A 47 5.96 -14.51 5.90
N SER A 48 6.72 -15.59 5.68
CA SER A 48 6.32 -16.70 4.81
C SER A 48 5.04 -17.44 5.24
N ASP A 49 4.65 -17.32 6.51
CA ASP A 49 3.43 -17.89 7.08
C ASP A 49 2.25 -16.90 7.12
N GLU A 50 2.49 -15.64 6.79
CA GLU A 50 1.46 -14.60 6.78
C GLU A 50 0.73 -14.53 5.42
N PHE A 51 -0.55 -14.15 5.47
CA PHE A 51 -1.32 -13.83 4.28
C PHE A 51 -1.38 -12.31 4.11
N ASP A 52 -0.95 -11.82 2.95
CA ASP A 52 -0.84 -10.40 2.60
C ASP A 52 -2.07 -9.56 2.94
N PHE A 53 -3.25 -10.04 2.58
CA PHE A 53 -4.49 -9.34 2.86
C PHE A 53 -4.83 -9.31 4.36
N ASN A 54 -4.44 -10.34 5.11
CA ASN A 54 -4.66 -10.34 6.57
C ASN A 54 -3.81 -9.25 7.23
N VAL A 55 -2.58 -9.04 6.77
CA VAL A 55 -1.70 -7.97 7.23
C VAL A 55 -2.32 -6.59 6.94
N VAL A 56 -2.88 -6.38 5.74
CA VAL A 56 -3.63 -5.14 5.41
C VAL A 56 -4.89 -4.99 6.27
N ARG A 57 -5.66 -6.07 6.46
CA ARG A 57 -6.87 -6.06 7.28
C ARG A 57 -6.55 -5.65 8.71
N ASP A 58 -5.48 -6.18 9.29
CA ASP A 58 -5.10 -5.87 10.66
C ASP A 58 -4.51 -4.46 10.80
N TYR A 59 -3.77 -3.98 9.79
CA TYR A 59 -3.39 -2.58 9.69
C TYR A 59 -4.62 -1.65 9.69
N LEU A 60 -5.63 -1.94 8.87
CA LEU A 60 -6.84 -1.13 8.81
C LEU A 60 -7.60 -1.13 10.15
N LYS A 61 -7.69 -2.28 10.83
CA LYS A 61 -8.27 -2.36 12.17
C LYS A 61 -7.52 -1.48 13.18
N LYS A 62 -6.18 -1.51 13.17
CA LYS A 62 -5.34 -0.65 14.03
C LYS A 62 -5.59 0.84 13.74
N GLU A 63 -5.83 1.18 12.48
CA GLU A 63 -6.23 2.53 12.04
C GLU A 63 -7.71 2.86 12.30
N GLY A 64 -8.45 2.01 13.03
CA GLY A 64 -9.83 2.25 13.43
C GLY A 64 -10.89 1.87 12.40
N TRP A 65 -10.52 1.21 11.30
CA TRP A 65 -11.46 0.71 10.31
C TRP A 65 -12.10 -0.61 10.75
N LYS A 66 -13.41 -0.74 10.53
CA LYS A 66 -14.19 -1.94 10.82
C LYS A 66 -14.62 -2.61 9.52
N GLU A 67 -14.33 -3.89 9.37
CA GLU A 67 -14.76 -4.66 8.19
C GLU A 67 -16.27 -4.95 8.25
N ILE A 68 -17.01 -4.58 7.21
CA ILE A 68 -18.43 -4.86 7.03
C ILE A 68 -18.57 -6.21 6.32
N LYS A 69 -18.47 -7.30 7.08
CA LYS A 69 -18.43 -8.68 6.54
C LYS A 69 -19.60 -9.04 5.62
N HIS A 70 -20.80 -8.53 5.88
CA HIS A 70 -22.00 -8.82 5.07
C HIS A 70 -22.01 -8.12 3.70
N GLN A 71 -21.09 -7.19 3.45
CA GLN A 71 -20.91 -6.53 2.15
C GLN A 71 -19.73 -7.11 1.37
N ARG A 72 -19.14 -8.22 1.84
CA ARG A 72 -18.08 -8.91 1.10
C ARG A 72 -18.64 -9.54 -0.18
N MET A 73 -18.00 -9.23 -1.30
CA MET A 73 -18.36 -9.80 -2.61
C MET A 73 -17.11 -10.41 -3.25
N GLY A 74 -16.93 -11.72 -3.10
CA GLY A 74 -15.74 -12.43 -3.58
C GLY A 74 -14.45 -11.88 -2.95
N GLY A 75 -13.59 -11.29 -3.79
CA GLY A 75 -12.32 -10.65 -3.39
C GLY A 75 -12.45 -9.17 -2.99
N LEU A 76 -13.66 -8.60 -2.98
CA LEU A 76 -13.95 -7.24 -2.52
C LEU A 76 -14.28 -7.25 -1.02
N TYR A 77 -13.56 -6.42 -0.27
CA TYR A 77 -13.75 -6.21 1.16
C TYR A 77 -14.13 -4.76 1.41
N VAL A 78 -15.08 -4.56 2.32
CA VAL A 78 -15.63 -3.24 2.64
C VAL A 78 -15.30 -2.91 4.08
N PHE A 79 -14.77 -1.71 4.30
CA PHE A 79 -14.38 -1.19 5.60
C PHE A 79 -15.06 0.15 5.87
N GLU A 80 -15.42 0.40 7.12
CA GLU A 80 -16.01 1.66 7.57
C GLU A 80 -15.20 2.28 8.70
N ARG A 81 -15.04 3.61 8.65
CA ARG A 81 -14.55 4.43 9.76
C ARG A 81 -15.23 5.79 9.74
N ASP A 82 -15.92 6.16 10.81
CA ASP A 82 -16.59 7.47 10.97
C ASP A 82 -17.51 7.82 9.77
N GLY A 83 -18.33 6.86 9.33
CA GLY A 83 -19.22 7.01 8.17
C GLY A 83 -18.53 7.01 6.80
N LYS A 84 -17.21 6.92 6.73
CA LYS A 84 -16.46 6.78 5.48
C LYS A 84 -16.33 5.31 5.10
N ILE A 85 -16.64 4.99 3.85
CA ILE A 85 -16.50 3.64 3.30
C ILE A 85 -15.23 3.54 2.47
N LYS A 86 -14.46 2.49 2.73
CA LYS A 86 -13.29 2.09 1.95
C LYS A 86 -13.55 0.70 1.38
N ARG A 87 -13.27 0.54 0.08
CA ARG A 87 -13.45 -0.71 -0.67
C ARG A 87 -12.07 -1.16 -1.14
N ILE A 88 -11.70 -2.38 -0.80
CA ILE A 88 -10.39 -2.93 -1.14
C ILE A 88 -10.60 -4.28 -1.80
N ILE A 89 -10.05 -4.44 -2.99
CA ILE A 89 -10.00 -5.70 -3.72
C ILE A 89 -8.64 -6.36 -3.41
N ASN A 90 -8.59 -7.68 -3.25
CA ASN A 90 -7.33 -8.42 -3.06
C ASN A 90 -6.23 -7.99 -4.06
N THR A 91 -6.62 -7.86 -5.32
CA THR A 91 -6.15 -6.89 -6.33
C THR A 91 -5.05 -5.89 -5.96
N GLN A 92 -5.45 -5.04 -5.03
CA GLN A 92 -4.81 -3.80 -4.64
C GLN A 92 -3.76 -4.00 -3.55
N VAL A 93 -3.62 -5.22 -3.02
CA VAL A 93 -2.56 -5.57 -2.08
C VAL A 93 -1.39 -6.15 -2.87
N LYS A 94 -0.22 -5.53 -2.75
CA LYS A 94 1.03 -5.96 -3.40
C LYS A 94 2.05 -6.34 -2.34
N THR A 95 2.43 -7.61 -2.33
CA THR A 95 3.53 -8.10 -1.51
C THR A 95 4.86 -7.70 -2.12
N ILE A 96 5.55 -6.77 -1.48
CA ILE A 96 6.86 -6.27 -1.92
C ILE A 96 7.98 -7.09 -1.28
N PHE A 97 7.80 -7.53 -0.03
CA PHE A 97 8.82 -8.31 0.68
C PHE A 97 8.22 -9.54 1.36
N ILE A 98 8.97 -10.65 1.32
CA ILE A 98 8.71 -11.89 2.07
C ILE A 98 9.96 -12.21 2.87
N ASP A 99 9.84 -12.34 4.19
CA ASP A 99 10.96 -12.61 5.11
C ASP A 99 12.13 -11.64 4.93
N GLY A 100 11.80 -10.35 4.71
CA GLY A 100 12.78 -9.28 4.49
C GLY A 100 13.47 -9.28 3.12
N LYS A 101 13.15 -10.23 2.24
CA LYS A 101 13.66 -10.29 0.86
C LYS A 101 12.64 -9.74 -0.11
N LEU A 102 13.11 -9.10 -1.17
CA LEU A 102 12.24 -8.63 -2.24
C LEU A 102 11.49 -9.81 -2.86
N ASN A 103 10.17 -9.67 -2.98
CA ASN A 103 9.30 -10.62 -3.66
C ASN A 103 9.40 -10.38 -5.18
N LEU A 104 10.14 -11.26 -5.87
CA LEU A 104 10.41 -11.20 -7.31
C LEU A 104 9.52 -12.17 -8.08
#